data_AF-A0A4R6KMH1-F1
#
_entry.id   AF-A0A4R6KMH1-F1
#
_cell.length_a   1.000
_cell.length_b   1.000
_cell.length_c   1.000
_cell.angle_alpha   90.00
_cell.angle_beta   90.00
_cell.angle_gamma   90.00
#
_symmetry.space_group_name_H-M   'P 1'
#
loop_
_entity.id
_entity.type
_entity.pdbx_description
1 polymer ?
#
loop_
_entity_poly.entity_id
_entity_poly.type
_entity_poly.pdbx_seq_one_letter_code
_entity_poly.pdbx_strand_id
1 'polypeptide(L)'
;MAHREVQVRIPLDDSYPSYVDSVLDEFADRLDAESEFCDDQEEEGDEVCFYLYGPDQDRLIEVARAALAQHSLLRDGVYAVKTATGRDDAGEGERISL
;
A
#
# COMPACT_ATOMS: atom_id res chain seq x y z
N MET A 1 -1.12 -17.99 -10.90
CA MET A 1 -2.40 -17.32 -10.62
C MET A 1 -2.23 -15.86 -10.99
N ALA A 2 -3.29 -15.13 -11.37
CA ALA A 2 -3.16 -13.70 -11.61
C ALA A 2 -2.96 -13.00 -10.26
N HIS A 3 -1.78 -12.43 -10.01
CA HIS A 3 -1.56 -11.59 -8.84
C HIS A 3 -2.32 -10.29 -9.03
N ARG A 4 -3.12 -9.92 -8.04
CA ARG A 4 -3.81 -8.64 -8.00
C ARG A 4 -2.96 -7.65 -7.22
N GLU A 5 -3.12 -6.38 -7.53
CA GLU A 5 -2.32 -5.30 -6.94
C GLU A 5 -3.21 -4.37 -6.11
N VAL A 6 -2.63 -3.87 -5.02
CA VAL A 6 -3.18 -2.78 -4.22
C VAL A 6 -2.12 -1.71 -4.10
N GLN A 7 -2.50 -0.48 -4.44
CA GLN A 7 -1.64 0.70 -4.25
C GLN A 7 -2.07 1.42 -2.98
N VAL A 8 -1.18 1.53 -2.00
CA VAL A 8 -1.39 2.27 -0.76
C VAL A 8 -0.79 3.65 -0.92
N ARG A 9 -1.62 4.68 -0.81
CA ARG A 9 -1.28 6.08 -1.10
C ARG A 9 -1.36 6.89 0.18
N ILE A 10 -0.26 7.53 0.55
CA ILE A 10 -0.14 8.35 1.77
C ILE A 10 0.27 9.77 1.36
N PRO A 11 -0.50 10.82 1.72
CA PRO A 11 -0.07 12.20 1.50
C PRO A 11 1.25 12.48 2.20
N LEU A 12 2.18 13.15 1.54
CA LEU A 12 3.46 13.53 2.10
C LEU A 12 3.29 14.58 3.21
N ASP A 13 4.15 14.48 4.23
CA ASP A 13 4.30 15.49 5.27
C ASP A 13 5.75 15.51 5.79
N ASP A 14 6.01 16.32 6.82
CA ASP A 14 7.34 16.49 7.41
C ASP A 14 7.92 15.19 8.02
N SER A 15 7.10 14.14 8.18
CA SER A 15 7.57 12.85 8.67
C SER A 15 8.15 11.97 7.56
N TYR A 16 7.95 12.31 6.29
CA TYR A 16 8.59 11.61 5.18
C TYR A 16 10.08 11.97 5.06
N PRO A 17 11.00 11.02 4.78
CA PRO A 17 10.77 9.58 4.54
C PRO A 17 10.94 8.69 5.80
N SER A 18 10.91 9.25 7.00
CA SER A 18 11.34 8.56 8.23
C SER A 18 10.52 7.32 8.60
N TYR A 19 9.28 7.20 8.15
CA TYR A 19 8.41 6.06 8.42
C TYR A 19 8.46 4.97 7.34
N VAL A 20 9.11 5.21 6.20
CA VAL A 20 9.05 4.32 5.03
C VAL A 20 9.56 2.92 5.38
N ASP A 21 10.80 2.83 5.88
CA ASP A 21 11.43 1.54 6.21
C ASP A 21 10.60 0.77 7.24
N SER A 22 10.06 1.45 8.25
CA SER A 22 9.22 0.81 9.26
C SER A 22 7.90 0.30 8.67
N VAL A 23 7.27 1.03 7.76
CA VAL A 23 6.06 0.55 7.08
C VAL A 23 6.36 -0.68 6.21
N LEU A 24 7.50 -0.70 5.50
CA LEU A 24 7.94 -1.84 4.71
C LEU A 24 8.22 -3.09 5.59
N ASP A 25 8.88 -2.91 6.74
CA ASP A 25 9.09 -3.97 7.72
C ASP A 25 7.75 -4.54 8.23
N GLU A 26 6.78 -3.67 8.53
CA GLU A 26 5.46 -4.10 9.01
C GLU A 26 4.66 -4.84 7.92
N PHE A 27 4.88 -4.54 6.63
CA PHE A 27 4.34 -5.33 5.53
C PHE A 27 5.00 -6.70 5.45
N ALA A 28 6.34 -6.77 5.51
CA ALA A 28 7.09 -8.01 5.49
C ALA A 28 6.64 -8.97 6.61
N ASP A 29 6.36 -8.45 7.80
CA ASP A 29 5.91 -9.24 8.95
C ASP A 29 4.46 -9.74 8.85
N ARG A 30 3.61 -9.08 8.06
CA ARG A 30 2.15 -9.34 8.02
C ARG A 30 1.66 -10.06 6.78
N LEU A 31 2.37 -9.94 5.67
CA LEU A 31 2.03 -10.64 4.45
C LEU A 31 2.25 -12.14 4.62
N ASP A 32 1.36 -12.92 4.02
CA ASP A 32 1.53 -14.37 3.92
C ASP A 32 2.52 -14.74 2.80
N ALA A 33 2.88 -16.02 2.72
CA ALA A 33 3.82 -16.53 1.73
C ALA A 33 3.31 -16.47 0.28
N GLU A 34 2.02 -16.17 0.05
CA GLU A 34 1.41 -16.03 -1.28
C GLU A 34 1.32 -14.55 -1.72
N SER A 35 1.75 -13.63 -0.86
CA SER A 35 1.70 -12.19 -1.05
C SER A 35 3.10 -11.58 -0.99
N GLU A 36 3.29 -10.44 -1.65
CA GLU A 36 4.56 -9.71 -1.68
C GLU A 36 4.30 -8.21 -1.73
N PHE A 37 5.34 -7.41 -1.51
CA PHE A 37 5.31 -5.96 -1.67
C PHE A 37 6.50 -5.50 -2.50
N CYS A 38 6.36 -4.35 -3.16
CA CYS A 38 7.49 -3.66 -3.75
C CYS A 38 8.28 -2.97 -2.64
N ASP A 39 9.55 -3.33 -2.50
CA ASP A 39 10.49 -2.69 -1.57
C ASP A 39 10.85 -1.26 -2.00
N ASP A 40 10.64 -0.93 -3.27
CA ASP A 40 10.66 0.44 -3.77
C ASP A 40 9.29 1.13 -3.58
N GLN A 41 9.31 2.31 -2.97
CA GLN A 41 8.21 3.26 -2.94
C GLN A 41 8.37 4.32 -4.04
N GLU A 42 7.27 4.75 -4.64
CA GLU A 42 7.26 5.82 -5.63
C GLU A 42 6.66 7.10 -5.05
N GLU A 43 7.32 8.23 -5.30
CA GLU A 43 6.74 9.55 -5.05
C GLU A 43 5.92 9.96 -6.27
N GLU A 44 4.62 10.16 -6.08
CA GLU A 44 3.70 10.59 -7.13
C GLU A 44 3.03 11.90 -6.72
N GLY A 45 3.64 13.02 -7.13
CA GLY A 45 3.15 14.34 -6.77
C GLY A 45 3.34 14.59 -5.27
N ASP A 46 2.23 14.78 -4.55
CA ASP A 46 2.22 15.04 -3.10
C ASP A 46 1.94 13.78 -2.27
N GLU A 47 2.14 12.59 -2.84
CA GLU A 47 1.85 11.30 -2.21
C GLU A 47 3.05 10.34 -2.34
N VAL A 48 3.23 9.48 -1.33
CA VAL A 48 4.06 8.26 -1.46
C VAL A 48 3.14 7.06 -1.73
N CYS A 49 3.56 6.22 -2.67
CA CYS A 49 2.85 5.01 -3.10
C CYS A 49 3.64 3.75 -2.70
N PHE A 50 2.94 2.81 -2.05
CA PHE A 50 3.42 1.46 -1.79
C PHE A 50 2.59 0.46 -2.59
N TYR A 51 3.25 -0.55 -3.14
CA TYR A 51 2.60 -1.58 -3.95
C TYR A 51 2.58 -2.91 -3.21
N LEU A 52 1.38 -3.46 -3.00
CA LEU A 52 1.15 -4.78 -2.43
C LEU A 52 0.57 -5.70 -3.50
N TYR A 53 1.01 -6.95 -3.53
CA TYR A 53 0.59 -7.95 -4.51
C TYR A 53 0.15 -9.24 -3.83
N GLY A 54 -0.91 -9.85 -4.34
CA GLY A 54 -1.43 -11.08 -3.75
C GLY A 54 -2.73 -11.57 -4.39
N PRO A 55 -3.22 -12.74 -3.98
CA PRO A 55 -4.46 -13.31 -4.50
C PRO A 55 -5.72 -12.61 -3.97
N ASP A 56 -5.65 -11.96 -2.80
CA ASP A 56 -6.77 -11.34 -2.10
C ASP A 56 -6.49 -9.86 -1.76
N GLN A 57 -7.07 -8.94 -2.54
CA GLN A 57 -6.88 -7.50 -2.36
C GLN A 57 -7.49 -6.97 -1.05
N ASP A 58 -8.56 -7.58 -0.54
CA ASP A 58 -9.16 -7.16 0.73
C ASP A 58 -8.19 -7.47 1.87
N ARG A 59 -7.54 -8.63 1.81
CA ARG A 59 -6.49 -9.00 2.76
C ARG A 59 -5.29 -8.05 2.70
N LEU A 60 -4.83 -7.68 1.51
CA LEU A 60 -3.74 -6.69 1.36
C LEU A 60 -4.11 -5.34 1.97
N ILE A 61 -5.35 -4.89 1.79
CA ILE A 61 -5.86 -3.65 2.39
C ILE A 61 -5.90 -3.72 3.91
N GLU A 62 -6.28 -4.87 4.49
CA GLU A 62 -6.22 -5.07 5.95
C GLU A 62 -4.80 -4.99 6.48
N VAL A 63 -3.84 -5.59 5.76
CA VAL A 63 -2.41 -5.52 6.10
C VAL A 63 -1.93 -4.06 6.04
N ALA A 64 -2.26 -3.35 4.97
CA ALA A 64 -1.95 -1.93 4.81
C ALA A 64 -2.50 -1.11 5.98
N ARG A 65 -3.79 -1.26 6.28
CA ARG A 65 -4.46 -0.56 7.39
C ARG A 65 -3.77 -0.85 8.73
N ALA A 66 -3.42 -2.10 8.99
CA ALA A 66 -2.78 -2.49 10.26
C ALA A 66 -1.36 -1.93 10.40
N ALA A 67 -0.55 -1.97 9.35
CA ALA A 67 0.80 -1.40 9.34
C ALA A 67 0.77 0.13 9.53
N LEU A 68 -0.12 0.83 8.81
CA LEU A 68 -0.26 2.28 8.95
C LEU A 68 -0.82 2.68 10.32
N ALA A 69 -1.73 1.91 10.90
CA ALA A 69 -2.24 2.14 12.25
C ALA A 69 -1.12 2.07 13.30
N GLN A 70 -0.20 1.11 13.17
CA GLN A 70 0.94 0.94 14.09
C GLN A 70 1.83 2.19 14.14
N HIS A 71 1.97 2.89 13.01
CA HIS A 71 2.77 4.11 12.88
C HIS A 71 1.97 5.41 13.00
N SER A 72 0.68 5.35 13.39
CA SER A 72 -0.21 6.51 13.45
C SER A 72 -0.31 7.27 12.12
N LEU A 73 -0.17 6.56 11.00
CA LEU A 73 -0.24 7.11 9.65
C LEU A 73 -1.66 7.12 9.05
N LEU A 74 -2.65 6.55 9.75
CA LEU A 74 -4.07 6.62 9.34
C LEU A 74 -4.62 8.04 9.58
N ARG A 75 -4.31 8.95 8.65
CA ARG A 75 -4.77 10.34 8.63
C ARG A 75 -5.67 10.60 7.42
N ASP A 76 -6.35 11.75 7.45
CA ASP A 76 -7.17 12.20 6.33
C ASP A 76 -6.36 12.20 5.03
N GLY A 77 -6.95 11.65 3.98
CA GLY A 77 -6.35 11.57 2.66
C GLY A 77 -5.58 10.28 2.36
N VAL A 78 -5.36 9.40 3.33
CA VAL A 78 -4.78 8.05 3.09
C VAL A 78 -5.81 7.11 2.48
N TYR A 79 -5.40 6.36 1.45
CA TYR A 79 -6.29 5.44 0.74
C TYR A 79 -5.54 4.28 0.10
N ALA A 80 -6.29 3.23 -0.21
CA ALA A 80 -5.86 2.14 -1.08
C ALA A 80 -6.60 2.23 -2.42
N VAL A 81 -5.96 1.78 -3.50
CA VAL A 81 -6.58 1.57 -4.80
C VAL A 81 -6.50 0.09 -5.15
N LYS A 82 -7.66 -0.55 -5.32
CA LYS A 82 -7.73 -1.91 -5.90
C LYS A 82 -7.64 -1.82 -7.40
N THR A 83 -6.60 -2.36 -8.01
CA THR A 83 -6.50 -2.39 -9.47
C THR A 83 -7.22 -3.63 -10.03
N ALA A 84 -7.94 -3.46 -11.15
CA ALA A 84 -8.67 -4.55 -11.80
C ALA A 84 -7.75 -5.46 -12.65
N THR A 85 -6.62 -4.91 -13.11
CA THR A 85 -5.61 -5.57 -13.94
C THR A 85 -4.24 -5.48 -13.24
N GLY A 86 -3.44 -6.56 -13.30
CA GLY A 86 -2.18 -6.65 -12.56
C GLY A 86 -1.04 -5.85 -13.21
N ARG A 87 -0.09 -5.38 -12.39
CA ARG A 87 1.25 -4.79 -12.60
C ARG A 87 1.48 -3.71 -13.68
N ASP A 88 0.65 -3.57 -14.71
CA ASP A 88 0.94 -2.72 -15.89
C ASP A 88 -0.17 -1.72 -16.28
N ASP A 89 -1.29 -1.64 -15.56
CA ASP A 89 -2.41 -0.74 -15.88
C ASP A 89 -2.57 0.35 -14.81
N ALA A 90 -1.92 1.48 -15.03
CA ALA A 90 -2.14 2.71 -14.29
C ALA A 90 -3.45 3.37 -14.76
N GLY A 91 -4.60 2.78 -14.42
CA GLY A 91 -5.87 3.39 -14.78
C GLY A 91 -7.08 2.55 -14.44
N GLU A 92 -7.92 3.07 -13.55
CA GLU A 92 -9.22 2.52 -13.12
C GLU A 92 -9.12 1.44 -12.02
N GLY A 93 -8.99 1.92 -10.78
CA GLY A 93 -9.14 1.10 -9.59
C GLY A 93 -10.15 1.66 -8.59
N GLU A 94 -10.71 0.81 -7.74
CA GLU A 94 -11.62 1.22 -6.67
C GLU A 94 -10.81 1.86 -5.53
N ARG A 95 -11.08 3.14 -5.24
CA ARG A 95 -10.48 3.86 -4.11
C ARG A 95 -11.21 3.55 -2.81
N ILE A 96 -10.45 3.12 -1.81
CA ILE A 96 -10.94 2.76 -0.47
C ILE A 96 -10.18 3.59 0.57
N SER A 97 -10.90 4.35 1.38
CA SER A 97 -10.28 5.08 2.50
C SER A 97 -9.78 4.10 3.56
N LEU A 98 -8.54 4.31 4.01
CA LEU A 98 -7.90 3.50 5.05
C LEU A 98 -8.11 4.09 6.44
#